data_AF-A0A8T0HEK0-F1
#
_entry.id   AF-A0A8T0HEK0-F1
#
_cell.length_a   1.000
_cell.length_b   1.000
_cell.length_c   1.000
_cell.angle_alpha   90.00
_cell.angle_beta   90.00
_cell.angle_gamma   90.00
#
_symmetry.space_group_name_H-M   'P 1'
#
loop_
_entity.id
_entity.type
_entity.pdbx_description
1 polymer ?
#
loop_
_entity_poly.entity_id
_entity_poly.type
_entity_poly.pdbx_seq_one_letter_code
_entity_poly.pdbx_strand_id
1 'polypeptide(L)'
;MWSILTKKFQWTPPRNPLPRMSRSREGGNPRLEVRQSPPKPKHIPHLHRKSSFAPSPRGSPQLQEQRSPPTASPATMKFSPRVSSSRRKSRKAHFSAPSSERRILMSAGLSSELKNKYNVRSVPVRKDDEVMVVRGTFKGREGKVVQVYRRKWVIHVERITREKVNGATVNVGIDPSKVVITKLKLDKDRKALLERKGKGRGAEKGKGKFTEADVAPPLQEVD
;
A
#
# COMPACT_ATOMS: atom_id res chain seq x y z
N MET A 1 54.01 -41.09 33.83
CA MET A 1 53.08 -40.41 34.76
C MET A 1 52.83 -39.00 34.28
N TRP A 2 51.57 -38.57 34.30
CA TRP A 2 51.02 -37.39 33.64
C TRP A 2 51.54 -36.05 34.16
N SER A 3 51.70 -35.05 33.29
CA SER A 3 51.37 -33.66 33.61
C SER A 3 50.95 -32.87 32.38
N ILE A 4 49.65 -32.57 32.38
CA ILE A 4 48.93 -31.68 31.49
C ILE A 4 49.29 -30.24 31.87
N LEU A 5 49.86 -29.46 30.95
CA LEU A 5 50.08 -28.03 31.15
C LEU A 5 49.25 -27.23 30.14
N THR A 6 48.04 -26.86 30.54
CA THR A 6 47.16 -25.95 29.80
C THR A 6 47.66 -24.51 29.88
N LYS A 7 48.26 -23.98 28.81
CA LYS A 7 48.53 -22.54 28.67
C LYS A 7 47.27 -21.83 28.16
N LYS A 8 46.67 -21.03 29.03
CA LYS A 8 45.64 -20.02 28.72
C LYS A 8 46.22 -18.97 27.76
N PHE A 9 45.71 -18.93 26.54
CA PHE A 9 45.99 -17.88 25.57
C PHE A 9 44.96 -16.75 25.77
N GLN A 10 45.36 -15.66 26.42
CA GLN A 10 44.54 -14.44 26.52
C GLN A 10 44.92 -13.52 25.36
N TRP A 11 43.95 -13.22 24.49
CA TRP A 11 44.11 -12.30 23.37
C TRP A 11 43.55 -10.92 23.76
N THR A 12 44.43 -9.92 23.87
CA THR A 12 44.06 -8.51 24.05
C THR A 12 44.27 -7.75 22.74
N PRO A 13 43.27 -7.01 22.21
CA PRO A 13 43.42 -6.26 20.97
C PRO A 13 44.23 -4.96 21.17
N PRO A 14 45.09 -4.55 20.22
CA PRO A 14 45.84 -3.30 20.32
C PRO A 14 44.93 -2.07 20.09
N ARG A 15 44.94 -1.14 21.05
CA ARG A 15 44.43 0.24 20.93
C ARG A 15 45.48 1.09 20.20
N ASN A 16 45.20 1.51 18.97
CA ASN A 16 45.89 2.64 18.33
C ASN A 16 44.88 3.73 17.97
N PRO A 17 44.90 4.91 18.62
CA PRO A 17 44.22 6.09 18.11
C PRO A 17 45.13 6.83 17.09
N LEU A 18 44.59 7.13 15.91
CA LEU A 18 45.27 7.94 14.90
C LEU A 18 45.39 9.42 15.33
N PRO A 19 46.45 10.14 14.91
CA PRO A 19 46.66 11.53 15.31
C PRO A 19 45.70 12.50 14.61
N ARG A 20 45.15 13.42 15.39
CA ARG A 20 44.28 14.51 14.95
C ARG A 20 45.15 15.64 14.36
N MET A 21 45.32 15.66 13.04
CA MET A 21 45.97 16.77 12.34
C MET A 21 45.02 17.97 12.26
N SER A 22 45.43 19.06 12.91
CA SER A 22 44.89 20.40 12.78
C SER A 22 45.15 20.97 11.38
N ARG A 23 44.11 21.49 10.71
CA ARG A 23 44.26 22.43 9.60
C ARG A 23 43.56 23.75 9.92
N SER A 24 44.39 24.75 10.15
CA SER A 24 44.07 26.17 10.04
C SER A 24 44.32 26.62 8.60
N ARG A 25 43.49 27.57 8.11
CA ARG A 25 43.61 28.51 6.97
C ARG A 25 42.26 28.60 6.25
N GLU A 26 41.52 29.69 6.45
CA GLU A 26 41.61 30.96 5.71
C GLU A 26 41.21 30.84 4.23
N GLY A 27 40.25 31.68 3.81
CA GLY A 27 40.17 32.16 2.43
C GLY A 27 38.87 31.86 1.67
N GLY A 28 37.96 32.83 1.66
CA GLY A 28 37.22 33.25 0.46
C GLY A 28 36.06 32.38 -0.03
N ASN A 29 34.82 32.75 0.34
CA ASN A 29 33.62 32.26 -0.34
C ASN A 29 33.23 33.25 -1.47
N PRO A 30 33.23 32.86 -2.75
CA PRO A 30 32.84 33.75 -3.83
C PRO A 30 31.33 34.02 -3.81
N ARG A 31 31.00 35.29 -3.56
CA ARG A 31 29.81 36.04 -3.96
C ARG A 31 28.76 35.21 -4.74
N LEU A 32 27.76 34.73 -4.02
CA LEU A 32 26.53 34.16 -4.60
C LEU A 32 25.75 35.28 -5.30
N GLU A 33 25.60 35.10 -6.61
CA GLU A 33 24.80 35.91 -7.51
C GLU A 33 23.32 35.88 -7.09
N VAL A 34 22.75 37.07 -6.90
CA VAL A 34 21.36 37.27 -6.51
C VAL A 34 20.46 36.87 -7.69
N ARG A 35 19.89 35.66 -7.64
CA ARG A 35 18.77 35.29 -8.52
C ARG A 35 17.55 36.13 -8.13
N GLN A 36 17.18 37.06 -9.00
CA GLN A 36 15.98 37.86 -8.88
C GLN A 36 14.72 36.97 -8.86
N SER A 37 13.80 37.28 -7.96
CA SER A 37 12.49 36.62 -7.87
C SER A 37 11.57 37.08 -9.00
N PRO A 38 10.68 36.22 -9.54
CA PRO A 38 9.74 36.63 -10.59
C PRO A 38 8.71 37.67 -10.07
N PRO A 39 8.23 38.59 -10.92
CA PRO A 39 7.34 39.67 -10.52
C PRO A 39 5.93 39.17 -10.16
N LYS A 40 5.34 39.76 -9.11
CA LYS A 40 3.98 39.48 -8.64
C LYS A 40 2.91 39.94 -9.66
N PRO A 41 1.80 39.20 -9.82
CA PRO A 41 0.70 39.61 -10.70
C PRO A 41 -0.03 40.84 -10.16
N LYS A 42 -0.38 41.76 -11.08
CA LYS A 42 -1.07 43.03 -10.80
C LYS A 42 -2.53 42.78 -10.39
N HIS A 43 -2.97 43.52 -9.38
CA HIS A 43 -4.32 43.45 -8.81
C HIS A 43 -5.34 44.09 -9.78
N ILE A 44 -6.43 43.37 -10.08
CA ILE A 44 -7.55 43.88 -10.88
C ILE A 44 -8.54 44.57 -9.92
N PRO A 45 -8.89 45.85 -10.09
CA PRO A 45 -9.90 46.49 -9.27
C PRO A 45 -11.29 45.98 -9.65
N HIS A 46 -12.00 45.45 -8.65
CA HIS A 46 -13.39 45.03 -8.73
C HIS A 46 -14.28 46.28 -8.70
N LEU A 47 -14.97 46.55 -9.83
CA LEU A 47 -15.95 47.62 -9.91
C LEU A 47 -17.08 47.39 -8.91
N HIS A 48 -17.28 48.37 -8.04
CA HIS A 48 -18.42 48.46 -7.14
C HIS A 48 -19.71 48.74 -7.94
N ARG A 49 -20.50 47.71 -8.19
CA ARG A 49 -21.87 47.87 -8.69
C ARG A 49 -22.78 48.19 -7.50
N LYS A 50 -23.08 49.48 -7.32
CA LYS A 50 -24.13 49.96 -6.43
C LYS A 50 -25.47 49.39 -6.90
N SER A 51 -26.12 48.56 -6.09
CA SER A 51 -27.54 48.25 -6.24
C SER A 51 -28.28 48.75 -5.01
N SER A 52 -28.86 49.93 -5.15
CA SER A 52 -29.95 50.42 -4.32
C SER A 52 -31.18 49.54 -4.55
N PHE A 53 -31.63 48.82 -3.53
CA PHE A 53 -33.01 48.34 -3.47
C PHE A 53 -33.52 48.50 -2.04
N ALA A 54 -34.63 49.21 -1.92
CA ALA A 54 -35.26 49.66 -0.68
C ALA A 54 -35.86 48.50 0.14
N PRO A 55 -36.13 48.70 1.44
CA PRO A 55 -36.80 47.71 2.28
C PRO A 55 -38.33 47.88 2.25
N SER A 56 -39.06 46.77 2.19
CA SER A 56 -40.51 46.73 2.42
C SER A 56 -40.88 45.66 3.47
N PRO A 57 -42.02 45.81 4.19
CA PRO A 57 -42.11 45.40 5.58
C PRO A 57 -42.93 44.13 5.85
N ARG A 58 -42.66 43.54 7.03
CA ARG A 58 -43.52 42.76 7.95
C ARG A 58 -44.71 41.96 7.39
N GLY A 59 -44.68 40.64 7.62
CA GLY A 59 -45.86 39.88 8.04
C GLY A 59 -45.89 38.41 7.61
N SER A 60 -45.73 37.48 8.55
CA SER A 60 -46.49 36.22 8.75
C SER A 60 -45.76 35.32 9.76
N PRO A 61 -46.39 34.86 10.85
CA PRO A 61 -45.79 33.89 11.76
C PRO A 61 -45.90 32.49 11.13
N GLN A 62 -44.77 31.91 10.75
CA GLN A 62 -44.70 30.55 10.22
C GLN A 62 -44.84 29.58 11.40
N LEU A 63 -45.93 28.81 11.39
CA LEU A 63 -46.20 27.67 12.26
C LEU A 63 -44.92 26.84 12.46
N GLN A 64 -44.53 26.65 13.72
CA GLN A 64 -43.47 25.72 14.11
C GLN A 64 -43.92 24.30 13.78
N GLU A 65 -43.56 23.84 12.59
CA GLU A 65 -43.54 22.42 12.27
C GLU A 65 -42.44 21.78 13.11
N GLN A 66 -42.83 20.98 14.10
CA GLN A 66 -41.92 20.17 14.90
C GLN A 66 -41.21 19.18 13.98
N ARG A 67 -40.03 19.57 13.49
CA ARG A 67 -39.09 18.62 12.88
C ARG A 67 -38.61 17.69 13.98
N SER A 68 -39.23 16.53 14.07
CA SER A 68 -38.64 15.38 14.72
C SER A 68 -37.21 15.21 14.16
N PRO A 69 -36.21 14.94 15.02
CA PRO A 69 -34.85 14.75 14.54
C PRO A 69 -34.87 13.61 13.52
N PRO A 70 -34.12 13.72 12.40
CA PRO A 70 -34.02 12.59 11.48
C PRO A 70 -33.48 11.42 12.28
N THR A 71 -34.32 10.39 12.47
CA THR A 71 -33.89 9.12 13.02
C THR A 71 -32.80 8.63 12.07
N ALA A 72 -31.55 8.81 12.47
CA ALA A 72 -30.42 8.39 11.68
C ALA A 72 -30.51 6.86 11.53
N SER A 73 -31.07 6.42 10.41
CA SER A 73 -31.06 5.02 10.00
C SER A 73 -29.61 4.54 10.10
N PRO A 74 -29.30 3.50 10.91
CA PRO A 74 -27.93 3.10 11.12
C PRO A 74 -27.33 2.67 9.78
N ALA A 75 -26.27 3.35 9.37
CA ALA A 75 -25.49 3.04 8.18
C ALA A 75 -25.31 1.52 8.06
N THR A 76 -25.76 0.97 6.94
CA THR A 76 -25.86 -0.46 6.62
C THR A 76 -24.54 -1.18 6.96
N MET A 77 -24.55 -1.89 8.08
CA MET A 77 -23.37 -2.57 8.64
C MET A 77 -23.17 -3.96 8.04
N LYS A 78 -21.95 -4.49 8.21
CA LYS A 78 -21.63 -5.91 8.00
C LYS A 78 -22.67 -6.81 8.68
N PHE A 79 -23.39 -7.62 7.90
CA PHE A 79 -24.47 -8.48 8.39
C PHE A 79 -23.98 -9.68 9.22
N SER A 80 -22.73 -10.13 9.04
CA SER A 80 -22.23 -11.33 9.71
C SER A 80 -21.78 -11.06 11.16
N PRO A 81 -22.35 -11.72 12.18
CA PRO A 81 -21.95 -11.52 13.58
C PRO A 81 -20.53 -12.03 13.87
N ARG A 82 -19.99 -12.91 13.02
CA ARG A 82 -18.66 -13.53 13.19
C ARG A 82 -17.49 -12.61 12.81
N VAL A 83 -17.75 -11.49 12.13
CA VAL A 83 -16.69 -10.62 11.61
C VAL A 83 -16.75 -9.26 12.29
N SER A 84 -15.75 -8.95 13.10
CA SER A 84 -15.70 -7.66 13.80
C SER A 84 -15.34 -6.50 12.86
N SER A 85 -16.03 -5.35 13.03
CA SER A 85 -15.71 -4.06 12.42
C SER A 85 -14.72 -3.22 13.24
N SER A 86 -14.34 -3.68 14.44
CA SER A 86 -13.49 -2.91 15.35
C SER A 86 -12.09 -2.70 14.78
N ARG A 87 -11.69 -1.43 14.63
CA ARG A 87 -10.35 -1.02 14.16
C ARG A 87 -9.23 -1.62 15.00
N ARG A 88 -9.39 -1.71 16.32
CA ARG A 88 -8.38 -2.26 17.25
C ARG A 88 -8.14 -3.74 16.99
N LYS A 89 -9.21 -4.52 16.82
CA LYS A 89 -9.13 -5.97 16.54
C LYS A 89 -8.49 -6.24 15.17
N SER A 90 -8.91 -5.50 14.14
CA SER A 90 -8.35 -5.63 12.78
C SER A 90 -6.85 -5.31 12.72
N ARG A 91 -6.42 -4.20 13.34
CA ARG A 91 -4.99 -3.82 13.40
C ARG A 91 -4.16 -4.84 14.17
N LYS A 92 -4.67 -5.35 15.30
CA LYS A 92 -3.98 -6.39 16.08
C LYS A 92 -3.77 -7.62 15.21
N ALA A 93 -4.82 -8.14 14.59
CA ALA A 93 -4.74 -9.31 13.70
C ALA A 93 -3.72 -9.12 12.57
N HIS A 94 -3.69 -7.97 11.91
CA HIS A 94 -2.73 -7.69 10.85
C HIS A 94 -1.27 -7.68 11.36
N PHE A 95 -0.96 -6.90 12.39
CA PHE A 95 0.44 -6.74 12.82
C PHE A 95 0.99 -7.93 13.60
N SER A 96 0.12 -8.68 14.31
CA SER A 96 0.50 -9.90 15.03
C SER A 96 0.37 -11.18 14.20
N ALA A 97 0.02 -11.10 12.92
CA ALA A 97 -0.19 -12.27 12.06
C ALA A 97 1.04 -13.20 12.04
N PRO A 98 0.86 -14.54 12.11
CA PRO A 98 1.92 -15.52 11.92
C PRO A 98 2.37 -15.59 10.45
N SER A 99 3.52 -16.23 10.18
CA SER A 99 4.10 -16.21 8.82
C SER A 99 3.20 -16.82 7.73
N SER A 100 2.36 -17.80 8.06
CA SER A 100 1.44 -18.44 7.11
C SER A 100 0.37 -17.46 6.63
N GLU A 101 -0.17 -16.65 7.53
CA GLU A 101 -1.13 -15.59 7.24
C GLU A 101 -0.46 -14.42 6.51
N ARG A 102 0.74 -14.00 6.94
CA ARG A 102 1.51 -12.95 6.25
C ARG A 102 1.77 -13.30 4.79
N ARG A 103 2.01 -14.58 4.49
CA ARG A 103 2.16 -15.06 3.10
C ARG A 103 0.90 -14.73 2.25
N ILE A 104 -0.29 -14.89 2.82
CA ILE A 104 -1.55 -14.64 2.11
C ILE A 104 -1.80 -13.14 1.97
N LEU A 105 -1.57 -12.39 3.06
CA LEU A 105 -1.73 -10.94 3.11
C LEU A 105 -0.75 -10.23 2.16
N MET A 106 0.49 -10.73 2.06
CA MET A 106 1.51 -10.26 1.11
C MET A 106 1.28 -10.85 -0.30
N SER A 107 0.12 -10.57 -0.87
CA SER A 107 -0.21 -10.91 -2.26
C SER A 107 -0.04 -9.70 -3.18
N ALA A 108 0.31 -9.97 -4.43
CA ALA A 108 0.43 -8.95 -5.47
C ALA A 108 -0.55 -9.24 -6.62
N GLY A 109 -0.91 -8.19 -7.36
CA GLY A 109 -1.74 -8.33 -8.56
C GLY A 109 -0.98 -9.00 -9.70
N LEU A 110 -1.67 -9.81 -10.49
CA LEU A 110 -1.09 -10.36 -11.73
C LEU A 110 -1.20 -9.35 -12.90
N SER A 111 -0.31 -9.47 -13.89
CA SER A 111 -0.44 -8.75 -15.16
C SER A 111 -1.72 -9.15 -15.90
N SER A 112 -2.19 -8.33 -16.83
CA SER A 112 -3.43 -8.60 -17.58
C SER A 112 -3.38 -9.92 -18.35
N GLU A 113 -2.24 -10.25 -18.94
CA GLU A 113 -1.99 -11.52 -19.63
C GLU A 113 -2.15 -12.72 -18.70
N LEU A 114 -1.51 -12.67 -17.52
CA LEU A 114 -1.58 -13.75 -16.53
C LEU A 114 -2.98 -13.88 -15.91
N LYS A 115 -3.70 -12.76 -15.74
CA LYS A 115 -5.09 -12.76 -15.29
C LYS A 115 -5.99 -13.51 -16.26
N ASN A 116 -5.84 -13.27 -17.56
CA ASN A 116 -6.64 -13.92 -18.59
C ASN A 116 -6.30 -15.41 -18.68
N LYS A 117 -5.00 -15.75 -18.63
CA LYS A 117 -4.53 -17.15 -18.70
C LYS A 117 -5.04 -18.03 -17.56
N TYR A 118 -5.00 -17.54 -16.32
CA TYR A 118 -5.35 -18.36 -15.15
C TYR A 118 -6.70 -18.00 -14.51
N ASN A 119 -7.40 -16.95 -14.99
CA ASN A 119 -8.61 -16.39 -14.39
C ASN A 119 -8.45 -16.06 -12.88
N VAL A 120 -7.27 -15.59 -12.47
CA VAL A 120 -6.96 -15.20 -11.07
C VAL A 120 -6.49 -13.74 -11.02
N ARG A 121 -6.96 -12.97 -10.03
CA ARG A 121 -6.58 -11.55 -9.87
C ARG A 121 -5.24 -11.35 -9.15
N SER A 122 -4.99 -12.11 -8.07
CA SER A 122 -3.83 -11.96 -7.21
C SER A 122 -3.35 -13.27 -6.59
N VAL A 123 -2.04 -13.33 -6.35
CA VAL A 123 -1.33 -14.51 -5.81
C VAL A 123 -0.28 -14.05 -4.78
N PRO A 124 -0.04 -14.83 -3.70
CA PRO A 124 1.11 -14.62 -2.83
C PRO A 124 2.43 -14.50 -3.59
N VAL A 125 3.23 -13.50 -3.26
CA VAL A 125 4.55 -13.28 -3.89
C VAL A 125 5.53 -14.35 -3.42
N ARG A 126 6.34 -14.89 -4.34
CA ARG A 126 7.45 -15.80 -4.05
C ARG A 126 8.79 -15.21 -4.50
N LYS A 127 9.87 -15.81 -3.99
CA LYS A 127 11.21 -15.62 -4.54
C LYS A 127 11.24 -16.08 -6.00
N ASP A 128 12.02 -15.37 -6.81
CA ASP A 128 12.21 -15.60 -8.25
C ASP A 128 10.99 -15.31 -9.14
N ASP A 129 9.92 -14.70 -8.60
CA ASP A 129 8.88 -14.10 -9.45
C ASP A 129 9.43 -12.83 -10.11
N GLU A 130 9.09 -12.59 -11.37
CA GLU A 130 9.37 -11.30 -12.01
C GLU A 130 8.24 -10.33 -11.76
N VAL A 131 8.62 -9.12 -11.41
CA VAL A 131 7.67 -8.11 -10.98
C VAL A 131 8.01 -6.74 -11.56
N MET A 132 6.96 -5.97 -11.82
CA MET A 132 7.02 -4.57 -12.25
C MET A 132 6.43 -3.67 -11.16
N VAL A 133 7.12 -2.59 -10.80
CA VAL A 133 6.65 -1.62 -9.82
C VAL A 133 5.70 -0.62 -10.49
N VAL A 134 4.49 -0.48 -9.94
CA VAL A 134 3.44 0.40 -10.50
C VAL A 134 3.34 1.72 -9.74
N ARG A 135 3.65 1.73 -8.44
CA ARG A 135 3.48 2.89 -7.56
C ARG A 135 4.76 3.21 -6.79
N GLY A 136 5.04 4.50 -6.59
CA GLY A 136 6.18 5.02 -5.84
C GLY A 136 7.35 5.47 -6.73
N THR A 137 8.48 5.81 -6.10
CA THR A 137 9.66 6.38 -6.76
C THR A 137 10.29 5.48 -7.82
N PHE A 138 10.19 4.16 -7.65
CA PHE A 138 10.78 3.17 -8.55
C PHE A 138 9.78 2.64 -9.60
N LYS A 139 8.72 3.40 -9.92
CA LYS A 139 7.70 3.01 -10.91
C LYS A 139 8.34 2.73 -12.28
N GLY A 140 7.82 1.72 -12.98
CA GLY A 140 8.27 1.31 -14.31
C GLY A 140 9.51 0.44 -14.31
N ARG A 141 10.15 0.23 -13.15
CA ARG A 141 11.27 -0.71 -13.03
C ARG A 141 10.74 -2.14 -12.89
N GLU A 142 11.42 -3.04 -13.57
CA GLU A 142 11.17 -4.48 -13.49
C GLU A 142 12.38 -5.19 -12.88
N GLY A 143 12.11 -6.30 -12.19
CA GLY A 143 13.16 -7.14 -11.64
C GLY A 143 12.61 -8.41 -11.02
N LYS A 144 13.50 -9.35 -10.71
CA LYS A 144 13.15 -10.57 -9.98
C LYS A 144 13.05 -10.29 -8.49
N VAL A 145 12.14 -10.97 -7.80
CA VAL A 145 12.06 -10.90 -6.34
C VAL A 145 13.19 -11.72 -5.73
N VAL A 146 14.16 -11.03 -5.12
CA VAL A 146 15.32 -11.65 -4.46
C VAL A 146 14.89 -12.33 -3.16
N GLN A 147 14.16 -11.59 -2.33
CA GLN A 147 13.73 -12.09 -1.02
C GLN A 147 12.40 -11.45 -0.59
N VAL A 148 11.61 -12.24 0.13
CA VAL A 148 10.32 -11.82 0.70
C VAL A 148 10.49 -11.71 2.22
N TYR A 149 10.66 -10.49 2.72
CA TYR A 149 10.88 -10.21 4.14
C TYR A 149 9.54 -10.04 4.87
N ARG A 150 8.90 -11.17 5.22
CA ARG A 150 7.57 -11.20 5.85
C ARG A 150 7.49 -10.51 7.22
N ARG A 151 8.59 -10.51 7.99
CA ARG A 151 8.61 -9.84 9.30
C ARG A 151 8.47 -8.32 9.19
N LYS A 152 8.98 -7.71 8.11
CA LYS A 152 8.94 -6.26 7.82
C LYS A 152 7.85 -5.86 6.82
N TRP A 153 7.01 -6.80 6.36
CA TRP A 153 5.96 -6.54 5.35
C TRP A 153 6.49 -6.02 4.01
N VAL A 154 7.69 -6.46 3.62
CA VAL A 154 8.42 -5.89 2.49
C VAL A 154 8.98 -6.98 1.58
N ILE A 155 9.03 -6.68 0.28
CA ILE A 155 9.76 -7.45 -0.73
C ILE A 155 10.99 -6.67 -1.19
N HIS A 156 12.06 -7.40 -1.51
CA HIS A 156 13.25 -6.86 -2.15
C HIS A 156 13.29 -7.36 -3.60
N VAL A 157 13.39 -6.42 -4.52
CA VAL A 157 13.42 -6.66 -5.95
C VAL A 157 14.83 -6.37 -6.46
N GLU A 158 15.27 -7.17 -7.42
CA GLU A 158 16.53 -7.00 -8.13
C GLU A 158 16.54 -5.64 -8.84
N ARG A 159 17.72 -5.01 -8.93
CA ARG A 159 17.92 -3.67 -9.56
C ARG A 159 17.22 -2.50 -8.86
N ILE A 160 16.52 -2.75 -7.75
CA ILE A 160 15.94 -1.70 -6.90
C ILE A 160 16.80 -1.56 -5.64
N THR A 161 17.89 -0.82 -5.81
CA THR A 161 18.89 -0.54 -4.78
C THR A 161 19.00 0.96 -4.53
N ARG A 162 19.56 1.29 -3.37
CA ARG A 162 20.06 2.62 -3.02
C ARG A 162 21.52 2.51 -2.62
N GLU A 163 22.30 3.51 -2.98
CA GLU A 163 23.69 3.62 -2.53
C GLU A 163 23.74 4.26 -1.15
N LYS A 164 24.63 3.75 -0.30
CA LYS A 164 24.99 4.37 0.97
C LYS A 164 26.17 5.31 0.76
N VAL A 165 26.42 6.19 1.74
CA VAL A 165 27.57 7.11 1.74
C VAL A 165 28.93 6.40 1.66
N ASN A 166 29.00 5.13 2.04
CA ASN A 166 30.20 4.30 1.96
C ASN A 166 30.35 3.56 0.61
N GLY A 167 29.53 3.88 -0.39
CA GLY A 167 29.54 3.26 -1.73
C GLY A 167 28.87 1.88 -1.81
N ALA A 168 28.47 1.27 -0.69
CA ALA A 168 27.77 -0.01 -0.72
C ALA A 168 26.31 0.13 -1.17
N THR A 169 25.84 -0.78 -2.01
CA THR A 169 24.44 -0.82 -2.45
C THR A 169 23.58 -1.66 -1.51
N VAL A 170 22.35 -1.20 -1.23
CA VAL A 170 21.36 -1.93 -0.42
C VAL A 170 20.03 -1.95 -1.12
N ASN A 171 19.36 -3.09 -1.14
CA ASN A 171 18.03 -3.23 -1.72
C ASN A 171 17.01 -2.38 -0.97
N VAL A 172 16.21 -1.64 -1.72
CA VAL A 172 15.10 -0.89 -1.15
C VAL A 172 13.93 -1.83 -0.93
N GLY A 173 13.21 -1.60 0.17
CA GLY A 173 12.02 -2.36 0.50
C GLY A 173 10.79 -1.82 -0.20
N ILE A 174 10.06 -2.68 -0.91
CA ILE A 174 8.80 -2.33 -1.58
C ILE A 174 7.65 -3.14 -0.96
N ASP A 175 6.47 -2.53 -0.87
CA ASP A 175 5.27 -3.25 -0.46
C ASP A 175 4.68 -4.04 -1.65
N PRO A 176 4.29 -5.32 -1.48
CA PRO A 176 3.80 -6.16 -2.57
C PRO A 176 2.53 -5.63 -3.26
N SER A 177 1.71 -4.81 -2.59
CA SER A 177 0.50 -4.22 -3.20
C SER A 177 0.82 -3.13 -4.23
N LYS A 178 2.04 -2.58 -4.22
CA LYS A 178 2.51 -1.55 -5.16
C LYS A 178 3.09 -2.15 -6.44
N VAL A 179 3.06 -3.47 -6.57
CA VAL A 179 3.79 -4.25 -7.56
C VAL A 179 2.82 -5.16 -8.31
N VAL A 180 3.13 -5.42 -9.58
CA VAL A 180 2.41 -6.35 -10.45
C VAL A 180 3.36 -7.46 -10.88
N ILE A 181 2.91 -8.71 -10.77
CA ILE A 181 3.69 -9.88 -11.20
C ILE A 181 3.56 -10.01 -12.71
N THR A 182 4.70 -10.03 -13.40
CA THR A 182 4.80 -10.18 -14.86
C THR A 182 5.06 -11.64 -15.25
N LYS A 183 5.95 -12.34 -14.54
CA LYS A 183 6.18 -13.79 -14.71
C LYS A 183 6.15 -14.52 -13.37
N LEU A 184 5.51 -15.69 -13.38
CA LEU A 184 5.36 -16.54 -12.21
C LEU A 184 6.38 -17.68 -12.22
N LYS A 185 7.05 -17.92 -11.09
CA LYS A 185 7.72 -19.20 -10.84
C LYS A 185 6.67 -20.28 -10.55
N LEU A 186 6.57 -21.27 -11.44
CA LEU A 186 5.59 -22.34 -11.39
C LEU A 186 6.15 -23.59 -10.69
N ASP A 187 5.59 -23.89 -9.52
CA ASP A 187 5.82 -25.14 -8.79
C ASP A 187 4.52 -25.98 -8.76
N LYS A 188 4.59 -27.26 -8.38
CA LYS A 188 3.42 -28.15 -8.24
C LYS A 188 2.30 -27.51 -7.41
N ASP A 189 2.62 -27.02 -6.21
CA ASP A 189 1.65 -26.37 -5.30
C ASP A 189 1.10 -25.06 -5.86
N ARG A 190 1.89 -24.35 -6.69
CA ARG A 190 1.44 -23.08 -7.25
C ARG A 190 0.41 -23.30 -8.34
N LYS A 191 0.61 -24.31 -9.18
CA LYS A 191 -0.35 -24.73 -10.20
C LYS A 191 -1.66 -25.16 -9.54
N ALA A 192 -1.60 -26.00 -8.51
CA ALA A 192 -2.77 -26.40 -7.73
C ALA A 192 -3.52 -25.20 -7.11
N LEU A 193 -2.79 -24.20 -6.59
CA LEU A 193 -3.40 -22.98 -6.05
C LEU A 193 -4.09 -22.14 -7.15
N LEU A 194 -3.47 -22.01 -8.31
CA LEU A 194 -4.02 -21.25 -9.45
C LEU A 194 -5.28 -21.93 -9.97
N GLU A 195 -5.27 -23.25 -10.15
CA GLU A 195 -6.43 -24.03 -10.60
C GLU A 195 -7.60 -23.91 -9.61
N ARG A 196 -7.34 -24.08 -8.31
CA ARG A 196 -8.37 -23.94 -7.28
C ARG A 196 -9.00 -22.54 -7.27
N LYS A 197 -8.18 -21.49 -7.36
CA LYS A 197 -8.68 -20.10 -7.40
C LYS A 197 -9.42 -19.80 -8.71
N GLY A 198 -8.93 -20.30 -9.84
CA GLY A 198 -9.53 -20.11 -11.15
C GLY A 198 -10.92 -20.75 -11.25
N LYS A 199 -11.07 -21.99 -10.77
CA LYS A 199 -12.37 -22.69 -10.69
C LYS A 199 -13.36 -21.95 -9.78
N GLY A 200 -12.93 -21.54 -8.59
CA GLY A 200 -13.78 -20.80 -7.65
C GLY A 200 -14.38 -19.51 -8.24
N ARG A 201 -13.57 -18.75 -8.98
CA ARG A 201 -14.03 -17.52 -9.66
C ARG A 201 -14.93 -17.82 -10.87
N GLY A 202 -14.69 -18.93 -11.57
CA GLY A 202 -15.57 -19.38 -12.66
C GLY A 202 -16.99 -19.68 -12.16
N ALA A 203 -17.10 -20.40 -11.05
CA ALA A 203 -18.39 -20.73 -10.42
C ALA A 203 -19.13 -19.47 -9.93
N GLU A 204 -18.42 -18.49 -9.36
CA GLU A 204 -19.00 -17.24 -8.90
C GLU A 204 -19.60 -16.40 -10.05
N LYS A 205 -18.92 -16.36 -11.21
CA LYS A 205 -19.43 -15.65 -12.40
C LYS A 205 -20.73 -16.25 -12.96
N GLY A 206 -20.96 -17.55 -12.77
CA GLY A 206 -22.20 -18.21 -13.20
C GLY A 206 -23.39 -17.86 -12.30
N LYS A 207 -23.17 -17.69 -10.99
CA LYS A 207 -24.23 -17.40 -10.01
C LYS A 207 -24.76 -15.97 -10.04
N GLY A 208 -24.01 -15.03 -10.61
CA GLY A 208 -24.40 -13.61 -10.68
C GLY A 208 -25.23 -13.23 -11.91
N LYS A 209 -25.48 -14.18 -12.83
CA LYS A 209 -26.36 -13.96 -13.99
C LYS A 209 -27.71 -14.59 -13.68
N PHE A 210 -28.60 -13.84 -13.03
CA PHE A 210 -30.01 -14.20 -12.99
C PHE A 210 -30.58 -13.91 -14.39
N THR A 211 -31.17 -14.92 -15.01
CA THR A 211 -31.94 -14.74 -16.25
C THR A 211 -33.33 -14.21 -15.89
N GLU A 212 -33.96 -13.44 -16.78
CA GLU A 212 -35.28 -12.79 -16.54
C GLU A 212 -36.38 -13.78 -16.09
N ALA A 213 -36.22 -15.07 -16.42
CA ALA A 213 -37.08 -16.16 -15.97
C ALA A 213 -37.09 -16.41 -14.45
N ASP A 214 -36.03 -16.04 -13.71
CA ASP A 214 -35.95 -16.25 -12.25
C ASP A 214 -36.56 -15.10 -11.43
N VAL A 215 -36.97 -14.01 -12.09
CA VAL A 215 -37.46 -12.76 -11.45
C VAL A 215 -38.99 -12.64 -11.49
N ALA A 216 -39.69 -13.47 -12.26
CA ALA A 216 -41.15 -13.47 -12.30
C ALA A 216 -41.74 -14.17 -11.05
N PRO A 217 -42.57 -13.49 -10.23
CA PRO A 217 -43.29 -14.17 -9.16
C PRO A 217 -44.31 -15.15 -9.76
N PRO A 218 -44.54 -16.32 -9.13
CA PRO A 218 -45.60 -17.23 -9.58
C PRO A 218 -46.94 -16.51 -9.41
N LEU A 219 -47.64 -16.26 -10.52
CA LEU A 219 -49.03 -15.82 -10.48
C LEU A 219 -49.81 -16.89 -9.74
N GLN A 220 -50.30 -16.57 -8.54
CA GLN A 220 -51.26 -17.38 -7.83
C GLN A 220 -52.57 -17.28 -8.61
N GLU A 221 -52.92 -18.33 -9.35
CA GLU A 221 -54.28 -18.56 -9.81
C GLU A 221 -55.13 -18.76 -8.55
N VAL A 222 -56.02 -17.81 -8.29
CA VAL A 222 -57.05 -17.90 -7.25
C VAL A 222 -58.30 -18.36 -7.98
N ASP A 223 -58.66 -19.64 -7.78
CA ASP A 223 -59.92 -20.24 -8.23
C ASP A 223 -61.15 -19.61 -7.57
#